data_AF-A0A348Z216-F1
#
_entry.id   AF-A0A348Z216-F1
#
_cell.length_a   1.000
_cell.length_b   1.000
_cell.length_c   1.000
_cell.angle_alpha   90.00
_cell.angle_beta   90.00
_cell.angle_gamma   90.00
#
_symmetry.space_group_name_H-M   'P 1'
#
loop_
_entity.id
_entity.type
_entity.pdbx_description
1 polymer ?
#
loop_
_entity_poly.entity_id
_entity_poly.type
_entity_poly.pdbx_seq_one_letter_code
_entity_poly.pdbx_strand_id
1 'polypeptide(L)'
;IVQDTMKYINVDLELSKDEIRIIDGYVGNGYALSREEEINFIKEFAKLEGIILDPVYTGKAMYGLSEEIKKGNFKKDENILFIHTGGAFGIFPQKELFKY
;
A
#
# COMPACT_ATOMS: atom_id res chain seq x y z
N ILE A 1 8.56 15.73 -11.58
CA ILE A 1 9.00 14.46 -10.95
C ILE A 1 9.39 13.42 -11.99
N VAL A 2 8.48 12.73 -12.69
CA VAL A 2 8.85 11.65 -13.63
C VAL A 2 9.86 12.10 -14.71
N GLN A 3 9.57 13.20 -15.41
CA GLN A 3 10.47 13.78 -16.41
C GLN A 3 11.81 14.25 -15.83
N ASP A 4 11.82 14.68 -14.57
CA ASP A 4 13.05 15.10 -13.89
C ASP A 4 13.87 13.88 -13.49
N THR A 5 13.23 12.85 -12.94
CA THR A 5 13.85 11.57 -12.56
C THR A 5 14.53 10.91 -13.76
N MET A 6 13.87 10.88 -14.92
CA MET A 6 14.42 10.34 -16.18
C MET A 6 15.76 10.97 -16.54
N LYS A 7 15.90 12.30 -16.36
CA LYS A 7 17.17 13.00 -16.58
C LYS A 7 18.24 12.58 -15.58
N TYR A 8 17.88 12.38 -14.31
CA TYR A 8 18.83 11.98 -13.26
C TYR A 8 19.34 10.55 -13.43
N ILE A 9 18.52 9.63 -13.96
CA ILE A 9 18.89 8.22 -14.14
C ILE A 9 19.31 7.88 -15.58
N ASN A 10 19.39 8.89 -16.46
CA ASN A 10 19.74 8.76 -17.88
C ASN A 10 18.91 7.71 -18.63
N VAL A 11 17.59 7.78 -18.46
CA VAL A 11 16.62 6.93 -19.15
C VAL A 11 15.72 7.82 -20.01
N ASP A 12 15.59 7.46 -21.28
CA ASP A 12 14.63 8.08 -22.20
C ASP A 12 13.40 7.17 -22.33
N LEU A 13 12.27 7.63 -21.79
CA LEU A 13 11.02 6.88 -21.76
C LEU A 13 9.87 7.85 -22.03
N GLU A 14 9.06 7.54 -23.03
CA GLU A 14 7.78 8.21 -23.22
C GLU A 14 6.74 7.53 -22.35
N LEU A 15 6.07 8.30 -21.49
CA LEU A 15 5.03 7.79 -20.60
C LEU A 15 3.74 8.57 -20.83
N SER A 16 2.70 7.88 -21.26
CA SER A 16 1.36 8.43 -21.37
C SER A 16 0.64 8.39 -20.01
N LYS A 17 -0.37 9.26 -19.84
CA LYS A 17 -1.17 9.26 -18.60
C LYS A 17 -1.95 7.96 -18.41
N ASP A 18 -2.34 7.31 -19.50
CA ASP A 18 -3.15 6.09 -19.48
C ASP A 18 -2.36 4.87 -19.00
N GLU A 19 -1.02 4.94 -19.01
CA GLU A 19 -0.13 3.94 -18.42
C GLU A 19 -0.01 4.08 -16.89
N ILE A 20 -0.43 5.22 -16.31
CA ILE A 20 -0.43 5.43 -14.86
C ILE A 20 -1.73 4.88 -14.28
N ARG A 21 -1.64 3.70 -13.67
CA ARG A 21 -2.76 3.07 -12.98
C ARG A 21 -2.85 3.56 -11.54
N ILE A 22 -3.95 4.24 -11.20
CA ILE A 22 -4.31 4.62 -9.83
C ILE A 22 -5.53 3.81 -9.43
N ILE A 23 -5.38 2.97 -8.39
CA ILE A 23 -6.48 2.18 -7.83
C ILE A 23 -6.94 2.89 -6.55
N ASP A 24 -8.15 3.44 -6.60
CA ASP A 24 -8.79 4.13 -5.46
C ASP A 24 -9.78 3.19 -4.73
N GLY A 25 -10.38 3.66 -3.63
CA GLY A 25 -11.34 2.90 -2.81
C GLY A 25 -10.72 2.26 -1.55
N TYR A 26 -9.39 2.38 -1.40
CA TYR A 26 -8.63 1.86 -0.27
C TYR A 26 -8.14 2.94 0.69
N VAL A 27 -8.69 4.15 0.59
CA VAL A 27 -8.38 5.27 1.50
C VAL A 27 -8.97 5.08 2.91
N GLY A 28 -9.72 4.01 3.16
CA GLY A 28 -10.42 3.79 4.41
C GLY A 28 -11.55 4.80 4.61
N ASN A 29 -11.67 5.32 5.83
CA ASN A 29 -12.63 6.38 6.17
C ASN A 29 -12.12 7.79 5.79
N GLY A 30 -10.95 7.88 5.15
CA GLY A 30 -10.30 9.14 4.78
C GLY A 30 -8.82 9.16 5.18
N TYR A 31 -8.16 10.30 4.95
CA TYR A 31 -6.75 10.46 5.30
C TYR A 31 -6.52 10.23 6.80
N ALA A 32 -5.55 9.37 7.12
CA ALA A 32 -5.23 8.92 8.48
C ALA A 32 -6.38 8.26 9.27
N LEU A 33 -7.52 7.97 8.63
CA LEU A 33 -8.64 7.27 9.24
C LEU A 33 -8.80 5.89 8.60
N SER A 34 -8.70 4.84 9.42
CA SER A 34 -8.82 3.45 8.96
C SER A 34 -10.20 2.89 9.28
N ARG A 35 -10.63 1.91 8.49
CA ARG A 35 -11.74 1.01 8.79
C ARG A 35 -11.24 -0.13 9.69
N GLU A 36 -12.16 -0.83 10.36
CA GLU A 36 -11.79 -1.89 11.29
C GLU A 36 -11.10 -3.07 10.58
N GLU A 37 -11.60 -3.44 9.41
CA GLU A 37 -11.04 -4.50 8.57
C GLU A 37 -9.60 -4.21 8.12
N GLU A 38 -9.25 -2.93 7.90
CA GLU A 38 -7.89 -2.51 7.53
C GLU A 38 -6.94 -2.70 8.72
N ILE A 39 -7.38 -2.36 9.94
CA ILE A 39 -6.60 -2.57 11.16
C ILE A 39 -6.43 -4.07 11.46
N ASN A 40 -7.49 -4.86 11.29
CA ASN A 40 -7.43 -6.31 11.47
C ASN A 40 -6.48 -6.95 10.45
N PHE A 41 -6.54 -6.52 9.19
CA PHE A 41 -5.59 -6.94 8.16
C PHE A 41 -4.14 -6.63 8.55
N ILE A 42 -3.83 -5.41 9.01
CA ILE A 42 -2.47 -5.04 9.42
C ILE A 42 -1.99 -5.94 10.57
N LYS A 43 -2.85 -6.22 11.56
CA LYS A 43 -2.53 -7.11 12.68
C LYS A 43 -2.22 -8.53 12.19
N GLU A 44 -3.03 -9.05 11.29
CA GLU A 44 -2.88 -10.41 10.76
C GLU A 44 -1.65 -10.53 9.87
N PHE A 45 -1.43 -9.57 8.97
CA PHE A 45 -0.23 -9.48 8.13
C PHE A 45 1.05 -9.45 8.98
N ALA A 46 1.07 -8.63 10.04
CA ALA A 46 2.22 -8.57 10.94
C ALA A 46 2.48 -9.91 11.66
N LYS A 47 1.43 -10.64 12.03
CA LYS A 47 1.55 -11.97 12.67
C LYS A 47 2.07 -13.03 11.69
N LEU A 48 1.65 -12.98 10.43
CA LEU A 48 2.02 -13.95 9.42
C LEU A 48 3.43 -13.72 8.87
N GLU A 49 3.77 -12.46 8.57
CA GLU A 49 4.97 -12.10 7.81
C GLU A 49 6.08 -11.49 8.69
N GLY A 50 5.78 -11.09 9.93
CA GLY A 50 6.74 -10.38 10.79
C GLY A 50 7.08 -8.96 10.29
N ILE A 51 6.28 -8.40 9.38
CA ILE A 51 6.46 -7.08 8.77
C ILE A 51 5.41 -6.11 9.31
N ILE A 52 5.85 -4.91 9.71
CA ILE A 52 5.01 -3.90 10.34
C ILE A 52 4.59 -2.83 9.34
N LEU A 53 3.30 -2.82 9.00
CA LEU A 53 2.67 -1.80 8.16
C LEU A 53 2.02 -0.71 9.01
N ASP A 54 2.03 0.52 8.52
CA ASP A 54 1.39 1.66 9.16
C ASP A 54 -0.08 1.83 8.71
N PRO A 55 -0.96 2.36 9.57
CA PRO A 55 -2.39 2.50 9.26
C PRO A 55 -2.73 3.66 8.31
N VAL A 56 -1.77 4.53 7.95
CA VAL A 56 -2.01 5.70 7.10
C VAL A 56 -1.68 5.39 5.63
N TYR A 57 -0.60 4.66 5.37
CA TYR A 57 -0.08 4.42 4.01
C TYR A 57 0.09 2.94 3.68
N THR A 58 1.10 2.30 4.25
CA THR A 58 1.53 0.96 3.81
C THR A 58 0.50 -0.12 4.11
N GLY A 59 -0.24 0.01 5.20
CA GLY A 59 -1.36 -0.87 5.55
C GLY A 59 -2.49 -0.78 4.53
N LYS A 60 -2.86 0.45 4.12
CA LYS A 60 -3.91 0.68 3.11
C LYS A 60 -3.50 0.20 1.73
N ALA A 61 -2.26 0.45 1.33
CA ALA A 61 -1.73 -0.01 0.05
C ALA A 61 -1.66 -1.54 -0.02
N MET A 62 -1.19 -2.20 1.05
CA MET A 62 -1.10 -3.66 1.10
C MET A 62 -2.49 -4.31 1.21
N TYR A 63 -3.40 -3.71 1.99
CA TYR A 63 -4.80 -4.15 2.05
C TYR A 63 -5.44 -4.08 0.66
N GLY A 64 -5.28 -2.94 -0.04
CA GLY A 64 -5.76 -2.78 -1.41
C GLY A 64 -5.18 -3.79 -2.37
N LEU A 65 -3.86 -4.02 -2.32
CA LEU A 65 -3.22 -5.07 -3.13
C LEU A 65 -3.84 -6.45 -2.88
N SER A 66 -4.03 -6.83 -1.62
CA SER A 66 -4.65 -8.11 -1.24
C SER A 66 -6.07 -8.26 -1.79
N GLU A 67 -6.88 -7.21 -1.68
CA GLU A 67 -8.27 -7.21 -2.20
C GLU A 67 -8.31 -7.27 -3.73
N GLU A 68 -7.42 -6.55 -4.43
CA GLU A 68 -7.34 -6.59 -5.89
C GLU A 68 -6.88 -7.95 -6.42
N ILE A 69 -5.98 -8.63 -5.70
CA ILE A 69 -5.61 -10.03 -5.99
C ILE A 69 -6.82 -10.95 -5.83
N LYS A 70 -7.60 -10.81 -4.75
CA LYS A 70 -8.81 -11.61 -4.52
C LYS A 70 -9.88 -11.37 -5.59
N LYS A 71 -10.00 -10.16 -6.12
CA LYS A 71 -10.90 -9.82 -7.24
C LYS A 71 -10.46 -10.42 -8.58
N GLY A 72 -9.23 -10.94 -8.67
CA GLY A 72 -8.68 -11.51 -9.91
C GLY A 72 -8.15 -10.46 -10.89
N ASN A 73 -7.82 -9.25 -10.42
CA ASN A 73 -7.28 -8.18 -11.25
C ASN A 73 -5.78 -8.35 -11.59
N PHE A 74 -5.15 -9.38 -11.01
CA PHE A 74 -3.78 -9.82 -11.29
C PHE A 74 -3.79 -11.26 -11.78
N LYS A 75 -2.86 -11.61 -12.67
CA LYS A 75 -2.75 -13.00 -13.16
C LYS A 75 -2.15 -13.89 -12.07
N LYS A 76 -2.51 -15.18 -12.09
CA LYS A 76 -2.10 -16.15 -11.06
C LYS A 76 -0.57 -16.37 -10.98
N ASP A 77 0.15 -16.07 -12.05
CA ASP A 77 1.59 -16.26 -12.22
C ASP A 77 2.39 -14.95 -12.21
N GLU A 78 1.76 -13.82 -11.88
CA GLU A 78 2.44 -12.53 -11.76
C GLU A 78 3.24 -12.42 -10.46
N ASN A 79 4.52 -12.08 -10.57
CA ASN A 79 5.34 -11.69 -9.43
C ASN A 79 5.14 -10.20 -9.15
N ILE A 80 4.66 -9.86 -7.95
CA ILE A 80 4.36 -8.49 -7.55
C ILE A 80 5.41 -7.99 -6.56
N LEU A 81 6.10 -6.90 -6.90
CA LEU A 81 6.98 -6.18 -5.98
C LEU A 81 6.19 -5.11 -5.23
N PHE A 82 5.97 -5.32 -3.94
CA PHE A 82 5.39 -4.29 -3.08
C PHE A 82 6.49 -3.36 -2.52
N ILE A 83 6.33 -2.05 -2.70
CA ILE A 83 7.26 -1.06 -2.15
C ILE A 83 6.80 -0.65 -0.76
N HIS A 84 7.42 -1.23 0.26
CA HIS A 84 7.18 -0.87 1.66
C HIS A 84 7.81 0.49 1.98
N THR A 85 7.07 1.58 1.85
CA THR A 85 7.56 2.96 2.00
C THR A 85 7.86 3.39 3.45
N GLY A 86 7.56 2.55 4.45
CA GLY A 86 7.95 2.77 5.84
C GLY A 86 6.74 3.06 6.72
N GLY A 87 6.83 4.09 7.57
CA GLY A 87 5.70 4.57 8.37
C GLY A 87 5.45 3.86 9.70
N ALA A 88 6.24 2.83 10.07
CA ALA A 88 6.01 2.02 11.27
C ALA A 88 5.79 2.83 12.56
N PHE A 89 6.49 3.96 12.73
CA PHE A 89 6.29 4.84 13.90
C PHE A 89 4.88 5.48 13.97
N GLY A 90 4.13 5.50 12.87
CA GLY A 90 2.74 5.93 12.79
C GLY A 90 1.77 5.06 13.61
N ILE A 91 2.21 3.87 14.07
CA ILE A 91 1.43 3.01 14.96
C ILE A 91 1.37 3.58 16.38
N PHE A 92 2.44 4.19 16.90
CA PHE A 92 2.49 4.61 18.31
C PHE A 92 1.41 5.64 18.69
N PRO A 93 1.16 6.69 17.88
CA PRO A 93 0.04 7.61 18.13
C PRO A 93 -1.33 6.95 18.03
N GLN A 94 -1.44 5.86 17.26
CA GLN A 94 -2.69 5.14 17.00
C GLN A 94 -2.79 3.81 17.77
N LYS A 95 -1.97 3.62 18.82
CA LYS A 95 -1.85 2.36 19.58
C LYS A 95 -3.18 1.78 20.06
N GLU A 96 -4.17 2.64 20.29
CA GLU A 96 -5.51 2.28 20.75
C GLU A 96 -6.25 1.37 19.75
N LEU A 97 -5.96 1.52 18.45
CA LEU A 97 -6.50 0.64 17.40
C LEU A 97 -5.88 -0.77 17.46
N PHE A 98 -4.70 -0.91 18.07
CA PHE A 98 -3.88 -2.12 18.08
C PHE A 98 -3.92 -2.91 19.38
N LYS A 99 -4.88 -2.64 20.26
CA LYS A 99 -5.07 -3.37 21.51
C LYS A 99 -5.47 -4.84 21.27
N TYR A 100 -5.07 -5.70 22.22
CA TYR A 100 -5.43 -7.11 22.34
C TYR A 100 -6.36 -7.30 23.54
#